data_AF-A0A7C6HWJ6-F1
#
_entry.id   AF-A0A7C6HWJ6-F1
#
_cell.length_a   1.000
_cell.length_b   1.000
_cell.length_c   1.000
_cell.angle_alpha   90.00
_cell.angle_beta   90.00
_cell.angle_gamma   90.00
#
_symmetry.space_group_name_H-M   'P 1'
#
loop_
_entity.id
_entity.type
_entity.pdbx_description
1 polymer ?
#
loop_
_entity_poly.entity_id
_entity_poly.type
_entity_poly.pdbx_seq_one_letter_code
_entity_poly.pdbx_strand_id
1 'polypeptide(L)'
;MTNYGINFDFIILIIVVFELVLGAIRGIYNQTQKTIALLVPILLNYFLFPLVINFLFSLKGYMGVAKVIVTIFGLSGHTNLAITLGNYVLLYLVFYFLIIYLFKIIRRRNLSYFLDDKKPVSRAIGAFISLGTSYILIFILGYLLSPITNVNQKSPVSNAIVTQTNHLFEVSKLNEYQNLHIDDYLEINETRKQFSFGFLDDDFEIYYELRNLNTTFEETSWNEVLEKDEAKKLLLGEKDLFAFIAKNGKKYVIDQIIKLEKDNPKIQILKDNRDLIINYQAYLPVILKNDISDKEQTINLIIASKDDIYNNSNRYGKMALEKSLENYQFYLDHKTKLFYMLEVNNLLEYEQKLIVISEDRELLNQYFDKFMTVFASENSYYFKNAKTIIKQYQKHEEEFLLLNENIDFASRLIFACNYKELFVKRTWEKRPLLKVYINDALLNKKINGFELYTQYIFYLYTNTYQKDVVLTEAGIDLFFENLDNIKFQSQIVVYENIFQQERFKTVGLLNDDLISYSGVKAYD
;
A
#
# COMPACT_ATOMS: atom_id res chain seq x y z
N MET A 1 -0.71 5.67 -16.97
CA MET A 1 -1.99 4.94 -17.16
C MET A 1 -3.14 5.94 -17.11
N THR A 2 -3.91 6.10 -18.19
CA THR A 2 -5.15 6.89 -18.19
C THR A 2 -6.25 6.12 -17.48
N ASN A 3 -6.44 6.38 -16.19
CA ASN A 3 -7.56 5.88 -15.40
C ASN A 3 -8.86 6.44 -15.99
N TYR A 4 -9.60 5.62 -16.75
CA TYR A 4 -11.03 5.82 -16.93
C TYR A 4 -11.72 5.52 -15.59
N GLY A 5 -11.52 6.41 -14.62
CA GLY A 5 -12.28 6.38 -13.38
C GLY A 5 -13.76 6.56 -13.73
N ILE A 6 -14.63 5.74 -13.15
CA ILE A 6 -16.07 5.96 -13.19
C ILE A 6 -16.31 7.41 -12.77
N ASN A 7 -17.00 8.20 -13.61
CA ASN A 7 -17.32 9.58 -13.28
C ASN A 7 -18.35 9.59 -12.15
N PHE A 8 -17.86 9.56 -10.91
CA PHE A 8 -18.65 9.43 -9.68
C PHE A 8 -19.66 10.57 -9.56
N ASP A 9 -19.38 11.73 -10.17
CA ASP A 9 -20.28 12.89 -10.21
C ASP A 9 -21.57 12.58 -11.01
N PHE A 10 -21.51 11.75 -12.06
CA PHE A 10 -22.71 11.33 -12.81
C PHE A 10 -23.60 10.39 -11.97
N ILE A 11 -23.00 9.51 -11.18
CA ILE A 11 -23.72 8.62 -10.26
C ILE A 11 -24.39 9.44 -9.15
N ILE A 12 -23.68 10.41 -8.59
CA ILE A 12 -24.22 11.37 -7.60
C ILE A 12 -25.45 12.08 -8.17
N LEU A 13 -25.36 12.60 -9.39
CA LEU A 13 -26.48 13.30 -10.04
C LEU A 13 -27.71 12.39 -10.19
N ILE A 14 -27.51 11.14 -10.63
CA ILE A 14 -28.60 10.15 -10.77
C ILE A 14 -29.28 9.91 -9.43
N ILE A 15 -28.51 9.73 -8.35
CA ILE A 15 -29.08 9.48 -7.01
C ILE A 15 -29.90 10.68 -6.55
N VAL A 16 -29.38 11.90 -6.71
CA VAL A 16 -30.08 13.12 -6.30
C VAL A 16 -31.40 13.28 -7.07
N VAL A 17 -31.38 13.14 -8.40
CA VAL A 17 -32.58 13.29 -9.23
C VAL A 17 -33.61 12.20 -8.89
N PHE A 18 -33.16 10.96 -8.74
CA PHE A 18 -34.04 9.84 -8.42
C PHE A 18 -34.69 9.99 -7.04
N GLU A 19 -33.92 10.37 -6.02
CA GLU A 19 -34.44 10.60 -4.68
C GLU A 19 -35.37 11.81 -4.61
N LEU A 20 -35.10 12.89 -5.35
CA LEU A 20 -36.00 14.05 -5.47
C LEU A 20 -37.38 13.62 -5.98
N VAL A 21 -37.41 12.83 -7.05
CA VAL A 21 -38.66 12.29 -7.61
C VAL A 21 -39.35 11.37 -6.60
N LEU A 22 -38.60 10.48 -5.95
CA LEU A 22 -39.16 9.57 -4.94
C LEU A 22 -39.69 10.32 -3.71
N GLY A 23 -39.02 11.37 -3.24
CA GLY A 23 -39.45 12.21 -2.12
C GLY A 23 -40.74 12.94 -2.42
N ALA A 24 -40.87 13.46 -3.65
CA ALA A 24 -42.11 14.08 -4.13
C ALA A 24 -43.27 13.07 -4.22
N ILE A 25 -43.01 11.83 -4.63
CA ILE A 25 -44.03 10.77 -4.73
C ILE A 25 -44.44 10.25 -3.34
N ARG A 26 -43.48 10.09 -2.43
CA ARG A 26 -43.66 9.44 -1.12
C ARG A 26 -44.23 10.37 -0.04
N GLY A 27 -44.09 11.68 -0.20
CA GLY A 27 -44.53 12.66 0.81
C GLY A 27 -43.63 12.68 2.05
N ILE A 28 -43.88 13.65 2.95
CA ILE A 28 -43.01 13.93 4.10
C ILE A 28 -42.84 12.71 5.00
N TYR A 29 -43.93 12.04 5.39
CA TYR A 29 -43.88 10.99 6.40
C TYR A 29 -43.02 9.80 5.96
N ASN A 30 -43.31 9.26 4.78
CA ASN A 30 -42.60 8.07 4.28
C ASN A 30 -41.14 8.42 3.92
N GLN A 31 -40.85 9.65 3.46
CA GLN A 31 -39.47 10.07 3.19
C GLN A 31 -38.69 10.32 4.49
N THR A 32 -39.31 10.88 5.52
CA THR A 32 -38.71 11.06 6.85
C THR A 32 -38.38 9.69 7.46
N GLN A 33 -39.32 8.74 7.41
CA GLN A 33 -39.09 7.37 7.84
C GLN A 33 -37.89 6.75 7.13
N LYS A 34 -37.81 6.85 5.79
CA LYS A 34 -36.67 6.33 5.03
C LYS A 34 -35.35 6.99 5.44
N THR A 35 -35.35 8.31 5.61
CA THR A 35 -34.16 9.07 5.98
C THR A 35 -33.65 8.65 7.36
N ILE A 36 -34.54 8.54 8.35
CA ILE A 36 -34.20 8.08 9.70
C ILE A 36 -33.74 6.62 9.66
N ALA A 37 -34.44 5.75 8.93
CA ALA A 37 -34.07 4.35 8.79
C ALA A 37 -32.70 4.16 8.16
N LEU A 38 -32.26 5.05 7.26
CA LEU A 38 -30.91 5.01 6.69
C LEU A 38 -29.86 5.65 7.61
N LEU A 39 -30.17 6.76 8.27
CA LEU A 39 -29.20 7.51 9.08
C LEU A 39 -28.89 6.85 10.41
N VAL A 40 -29.93 6.45 11.16
CA VAL A 40 -29.78 5.99 12.54
C VAL A 40 -28.97 4.70 12.66
N PRO A 41 -29.08 3.69 11.79
CA PRO A 41 -28.19 2.53 11.82
C PRO A 41 -26.71 2.89 11.70
N ILE A 42 -26.37 3.94 10.94
CA ILE A 42 -24.99 4.40 10.82
C ILE A 42 -24.50 4.94 12.16
N LEU A 43 -25.31 5.78 12.82
CA LEU A 43 -25.00 6.33 14.15
C LEU A 43 -24.91 5.22 15.20
N LEU A 44 -25.84 4.25 15.19
CA LEU A 44 -25.84 3.12 16.11
C LEU A 44 -24.61 2.22 15.91
N ASN A 45 -24.26 1.90 14.66
CA ASN A 45 -23.06 1.13 14.36
C ASN A 45 -21.79 1.82 14.86
N TYR A 46 -21.68 3.15 14.71
CA TYR A 46 -20.49 3.88 15.16
C TYR A 46 -20.17 3.64 16.65
N PHE A 47 -21.18 3.55 17.51
CA PHE A 47 -20.98 3.34 18.95
C PHE A 47 -21.03 1.86 19.37
N LEU A 48 -21.89 1.06 18.74
CA LEU A 48 -22.16 -0.31 19.18
C LEU A 48 -21.27 -1.35 18.48
N PHE A 49 -20.75 -1.05 17.29
CA PHE A 49 -19.97 -2.01 16.53
C PHE A 49 -18.74 -2.53 17.29
N PRO A 50 -17.93 -1.69 17.98
CA PRO A 50 -16.81 -2.19 18.79
C PRO A 50 -17.22 -3.18 19.88
N LEU A 51 -18.37 -2.96 20.53
CA LEU A 51 -18.88 -3.88 21.55
C LEU A 51 -19.34 -5.20 20.93
N VAL A 52 -20.08 -5.13 19.82
CA VAL A 52 -20.62 -6.32 19.13
C VAL A 52 -19.49 -7.17 18.56
N ILE A 53 -18.50 -6.57 17.89
CA ILE A 53 -17.43 -7.33 17.24
C ILE A 53 -16.49 -7.97 18.26
N ASN A 54 -16.17 -7.29 19.36
CA ASN A 54 -15.37 -7.87 20.44
C ASN A 54 -16.10 -9.06 21.08
N PHE A 55 -17.41 -8.95 21.28
CA PHE A 55 -18.22 -10.07 21.74
C PHE A 55 -18.20 -11.24 20.74
N LEU A 56 -18.43 -10.99 19.45
CA LEU A 56 -18.40 -12.03 18.41
C LEU A 56 -17.03 -12.73 18.34
N PHE A 57 -15.94 -11.98 18.39
CA PHE A 57 -14.58 -12.53 18.36
C PHE A 57 -14.22 -13.31 19.63
N SER A 58 -14.87 -13.04 20.76
CA SER A 58 -14.72 -13.82 21.99
C SER A 58 -15.43 -15.19 21.95
N LEU A 59 -16.36 -15.40 21.00
CA LEU A 59 -17.09 -16.66 20.88
C LEU A 59 -16.19 -17.76 20.28
N LYS A 60 -15.97 -18.82 21.06
CA LYS A 60 -15.18 -19.98 20.63
C LYS A 60 -15.73 -20.56 19.32
N GLY A 61 -14.88 -20.63 18.30
CA GLY A 61 -15.22 -21.21 16.98
C GLY A 61 -15.81 -20.23 15.96
N TYR A 62 -16.22 -19.02 16.35
CA TYR A 62 -16.76 -18.02 15.41
C TYR A 62 -15.76 -17.68 14.29
N MET A 63 -14.52 -17.37 14.65
CA MET A 63 -13.46 -17.05 13.68
C MET A 63 -13.16 -18.22 12.74
N GLY A 64 -13.25 -19.47 13.22
CA GLY A 64 -13.06 -20.66 12.39
C GLY A 64 -14.12 -20.75 11.29
N VAL A 65 -15.39 -20.60 11.65
CA VAL A 65 -16.52 -20.63 10.70
C VAL A 65 -16.45 -19.46 9.73
N ALA A 66 -16.17 -18.24 10.24
CA ALA A 66 -16.10 -17.04 9.44
C ALA A 66 -14.97 -17.11 8.40
N LYS A 67 -13.79 -17.66 8.76
CA LYS A 67 -12.67 -17.86 7.84
C LYS A 67 -13.02 -18.82 6.70
N VAL A 68 -13.75 -19.90 6.97
CA VAL A 68 -14.20 -20.85 5.94
C VAL A 68 -15.10 -20.15 4.92
N ILE A 69 -16.06 -19.35 5.40
CA ILE A 69 -16.97 -18.59 4.54
C ILE A 69 -16.19 -17.64 3.62
N VAL A 70 -15.25 -16.87 4.17
CA VAL A 70 -14.46 -15.89 3.39
C VAL A 70 -13.51 -16.57 2.40
N THR A 71 -12.96 -17.74 2.75
CA THR A 71 -12.11 -18.53 1.85
C THR A 71 -12.90 -19.01 0.62
N ILE A 72 -14.18 -19.35 0.77
CA ILE A 72 -15.07 -19.71 -0.35
C ILE A 72 -15.25 -18.53 -1.33
N PHE A 73 -15.24 -17.30 -0.82
CA PHE A 73 -15.33 -16.07 -1.63
C PHE A 73 -14.00 -15.59 -2.21
N GLY A 74 -12.89 -16.30 -1.99
CA GLY A 74 -11.59 -15.98 -2.61
C GLY A 74 -10.85 -14.77 -2.04
N LEU A 75 -11.20 -14.31 -0.83
CA LEU A 75 -10.61 -13.12 -0.19
C LEU A 75 -9.52 -13.48 0.85
N SER A 76 -8.70 -14.51 0.57
CA SER A 76 -7.75 -15.07 1.55
C SER A 76 -6.73 -14.06 2.08
N GLY A 77 -6.35 -13.06 1.28
CA GLY A 77 -5.38 -12.04 1.68
C GLY A 77 -5.91 -10.98 2.66
N HIS A 78 -7.23 -10.80 2.76
CA HIS A 78 -7.91 -9.79 3.61
C HIS A 78 -8.93 -10.45 4.53
N THR A 79 -8.60 -11.64 5.02
CA THR A 79 -9.61 -12.53 5.63
C THR A 79 -10.27 -11.89 6.85
N ASN A 80 -9.50 -11.27 7.75
CA ASN A 80 -10.08 -10.68 8.96
C ASN A 80 -10.84 -9.39 8.62
N LEU A 81 -10.32 -8.57 7.71
CA LEU A 81 -10.99 -7.35 7.25
C LEU A 81 -12.35 -7.67 6.62
N ALA A 82 -12.40 -8.68 5.76
CA ALA A 82 -13.63 -9.12 5.10
C ALA A 82 -14.69 -9.60 6.12
N ILE A 83 -14.28 -10.38 7.13
CA ILE A 83 -15.16 -10.82 8.22
C ILE A 83 -15.71 -9.60 8.98
N THR A 84 -14.84 -8.66 9.32
CA THR A 84 -15.19 -7.48 10.12
C THR A 84 -16.13 -6.54 9.36
N LEU A 85 -15.87 -6.28 8.08
CA LEU A 85 -16.75 -5.53 7.18
C LEU A 85 -18.10 -6.24 6.99
N GLY A 86 -18.10 -7.56 6.82
CA GLY A 86 -19.33 -8.36 6.72
C GLY A 86 -20.21 -8.20 7.94
N ASN A 87 -19.64 -8.28 9.14
CA ASN A 87 -20.37 -8.04 10.38
C ASN A 87 -20.89 -6.61 10.51
N TYR A 88 -20.09 -5.62 10.07
CA TYR A 88 -20.52 -4.22 10.11
C TYR A 88 -21.76 -4.01 9.24
N VAL A 89 -21.76 -4.54 8.01
CA VAL A 89 -22.89 -4.48 7.08
C VAL A 89 -24.09 -5.25 7.63
N LEU A 90 -23.88 -6.43 8.21
CA LEU A 90 -24.95 -7.22 8.79
C LEU A 90 -25.61 -6.50 9.97
N LEU A 91 -24.82 -5.90 10.86
CA LEU A 91 -25.32 -5.10 11.99
C LEU A 91 -26.11 -3.88 11.51
N TYR A 92 -25.61 -3.19 10.46
CA TYR A 92 -26.31 -2.09 9.82
C TYR A 92 -27.70 -2.53 9.32
N LEU A 93 -27.78 -3.67 8.62
CA LEU A 93 -29.03 -4.20 8.10
C LEU A 93 -30.00 -4.58 9.22
N VAL A 94 -29.50 -5.19 10.31
CA VAL A 94 -30.32 -5.50 11.49
C VAL A 94 -30.96 -4.24 12.05
N PHE A 95 -30.19 -3.17 12.29
CA PHE A 95 -30.74 -1.91 12.78
C PHE A 95 -31.69 -1.24 11.78
N TYR A 96 -31.35 -1.27 10.49
CA TYR A 96 -32.20 -0.73 9.42
C TYR A 96 -33.60 -1.37 9.44
N PHE A 97 -33.67 -2.70 9.48
CA PHE A 97 -34.95 -3.42 9.53
C PHE A 97 -35.68 -3.21 10.85
N LEU A 98 -34.96 -3.16 11.98
CA LEU A 98 -35.54 -2.91 13.30
C LEU A 98 -36.21 -1.54 13.36
N ILE A 99 -35.57 -0.50 12.83
CA ILE A 99 -36.13 0.85 12.79
C ILE A 99 -37.36 0.92 11.88
N ILE A 100 -37.32 0.30 10.70
CA ILE A 100 -38.50 0.20 9.83
C ILE A 100 -39.64 -0.50 10.55
N TYR A 101 -39.36 -1.58 11.28
CA TYR A 101 -40.34 -2.31 12.06
C TYR A 101 -40.94 -1.44 13.19
N LEU A 102 -40.12 -0.68 13.92
CA LEU A 102 -40.60 0.27 14.94
C LEU A 102 -41.53 1.33 14.34
N PHE A 103 -41.17 1.93 13.19
CA PHE A 103 -42.04 2.88 12.50
C PHE A 103 -43.35 2.26 11.99
N LYS A 104 -43.39 0.95 11.72
CA LYS A 104 -44.63 0.23 11.40
C LYS A 104 -45.52 0.02 12.63
N ILE A 105 -44.92 -0.24 13.81
CA ILE A 105 -45.65 -0.43 15.07
C ILE A 105 -46.25 0.90 15.57
N ILE A 106 -45.49 1.99 15.47
CA ILE A 106 -45.96 3.33 15.86
C ILE A 106 -47.03 3.77 14.87
N ARG A 107 -48.28 3.44 15.19
CA ARG A 107 -49.46 3.53 14.32
C ARG A 107 -49.66 4.97 13.79
N ARG A 108 -49.85 5.12 12.47
CA ARG A 108 -50.20 6.35 11.70
C ARG A 108 -51.32 7.25 12.27
N ARG A 109 -52.02 6.81 13.32
CA ARG A 109 -53.34 7.32 13.73
C ARG A 109 -53.32 8.79 14.22
N ASN A 110 -52.18 9.31 14.68
CA ASN A 110 -52.07 10.68 15.19
C ASN A 110 -51.35 11.67 14.23
N LEU A 111 -50.79 11.21 13.11
CA LEU A 111 -50.00 12.04 12.17
C LEU A 111 -50.77 12.42 10.89
N SER A 112 -51.99 11.90 10.71
CA SER A 112 -52.77 12.01 9.47
C SER A 112 -53.32 13.40 9.15
N TYR A 113 -53.32 14.34 10.09
CA TYR A 113 -53.94 15.66 9.85
C TYR A 113 -53.03 16.65 9.10
N PHE A 114 -51.70 16.57 9.33
CA PHE A 114 -50.71 17.46 8.69
C PHE A 114 -49.89 16.81 7.57
N LEU A 115 -49.87 15.47 7.47
CA LEU A 115 -48.94 14.71 6.61
C LEU A 115 -49.64 13.83 5.57
N ASP A 116 -50.75 14.28 5.00
CA ASP A 116 -51.40 13.52 3.92
C ASP A 116 -50.52 13.57 2.65
N ASP A 117 -50.11 12.41 2.15
CA ASP A 117 -49.12 12.23 1.07
C ASP A 117 -49.56 12.89 -0.26
N LYS A 118 -50.82 13.29 -0.37
CA LYS A 118 -51.42 13.94 -1.54
C LYS A 118 -51.28 15.47 -1.56
N LYS A 119 -50.95 16.13 -0.45
CA LYS A 119 -50.87 17.60 -0.40
C LYS A 119 -49.61 18.12 -1.13
N PRO A 120 -49.69 19.19 -1.95
CA PRO A 120 -48.53 19.75 -2.67
C PRO A 120 -47.38 20.14 -1.73
N VAL A 121 -47.71 20.71 -0.57
CA VAL A 121 -46.74 21.08 0.47
C VAL A 121 -46.03 19.84 1.03
N SER A 122 -46.75 18.72 1.20
CA SER A 122 -46.17 17.44 1.63
C SER A 122 -45.17 16.90 0.60
N ARG A 123 -45.50 17.02 -0.69
CA ARG A 123 -44.60 16.59 -1.77
C ARG A 123 -43.36 17.47 -1.87
N ALA A 124 -43.50 18.79 -1.72
CA ALA A 124 -42.39 19.73 -1.77
C ALA A 124 -41.41 19.53 -0.59
N ILE A 125 -41.93 19.40 0.62
CA ILE A 125 -41.08 19.13 1.81
C ILE A 125 -40.51 17.71 1.74
N GLY A 126 -41.25 16.73 1.23
CA GLY A 126 -40.74 15.37 0.97
C GLY A 126 -39.57 15.38 -0.01
N ALA A 127 -39.65 16.15 -1.10
CA ALA A 127 -38.54 16.36 -2.03
C ALA A 127 -37.35 17.06 -1.33
N PHE A 128 -37.58 18.05 -0.48
CA PHE A 128 -36.50 18.67 0.28
C PHE A 128 -35.78 17.69 1.24
N ILE A 129 -36.54 16.90 2.00
CA ILE A 129 -35.98 15.87 2.89
C ILE A 129 -35.20 14.81 2.08
N SER A 130 -35.64 14.52 0.86
CA SER A 130 -34.96 13.56 -0.01
C SER A 130 -33.56 14.00 -0.43
N LEU A 131 -33.21 15.29 -0.37
CA LEU A 131 -31.83 15.74 -0.54
C LEU A 131 -30.94 15.20 0.59
N GLY A 132 -31.45 15.20 1.83
CA GLY A 132 -30.78 14.56 2.97
C GLY A 132 -30.65 13.04 2.79
N THR A 133 -31.68 12.38 2.27
CA THR A 133 -31.62 10.95 1.93
C THR A 133 -30.60 10.66 0.83
N SER A 134 -30.54 11.51 -0.20
CA SER A 134 -29.58 11.43 -1.30
C SER A 134 -28.16 11.53 -0.78
N TYR A 135 -27.92 12.52 0.09
CA TYR A 135 -26.63 12.68 0.76
C TYR A 135 -26.23 11.41 1.52
N ILE A 136 -27.13 10.83 2.31
CA ILE A 136 -26.86 9.58 3.04
C ILE A 136 -26.60 8.40 2.09
N LEU A 137 -27.32 8.29 0.98
CA LEU A 137 -27.12 7.20 0.01
C LEU A 137 -25.82 7.36 -0.77
N ILE A 138 -25.48 8.56 -1.21
CA ILE A 138 -24.18 8.88 -1.82
C ILE A 138 -23.07 8.57 -0.83
N PHE A 139 -23.29 8.92 0.45
CA PHE A 139 -22.35 8.62 1.53
C PHE A 139 -22.15 7.11 1.71
N ILE A 140 -23.23 6.31 1.80
CA ILE A 140 -23.17 4.84 1.89
C ILE A 140 -22.52 4.24 0.64
N LEU A 141 -22.81 4.80 -0.54
CA LEU A 141 -22.25 4.32 -1.80
C LEU A 141 -20.75 4.59 -1.89
N GLY A 142 -20.31 5.82 -1.59
CA GLY A 142 -18.90 6.16 -1.48
C GLY A 142 -18.20 5.27 -0.46
N TYR A 143 -18.84 5.06 0.69
CA TYR A 143 -18.38 4.16 1.75
C TYR A 143 -18.21 2.70 1.31
N LEU A 144 -19.13 2.14 0.52
CA LEU A 144 -19.08 0.74 0.06
C LEU A 144 -18.15 0.55 -1.14
N LEU A 145 -18.03 1.56 -2.00
CA LEU A 145 -17.22 1.48 -3.22
C LEU A 145 -15.76 1.89 -3.00
N SER A 146 -15.46 2.76 -2.03
CA SER A 146 -14.09 3.26 -1.80
C SER A 146 -13.06 2.17 -1.50
N PRO A 147 -13.37 1.07 -0.76
CA PRO A 147 -12.42 -0.02 -0.55
C PRO A 147 -12.18 -0.88 -1.80
N ILE A 148 -13.02 -0.75 -2.83
CA ILE A 148 -13.07 -1.66 -4.00
C ILE A 148 -12.72 -0.92 -5.30
N THR A 149 -12.84 0.41 -5.34
CA THR A 149 -12.68 1.22 -6.55
C THR A 149 -11.76 2.40 -6.30
N ASN A 150 -10.81 2.63 -7.22
CA ASN A 150 -10.00 3.85 -7.27
C ASN A 150 -10.90 5.02 -7.73
N VAL A 151 -11.61 5.63 -6.80
CA VAL A 151 -12.39 6.85 -7.05
C VAL A 151 -11.41 7.98 -7.35
N ASN A 152 -11.60 8.70 -8.46
CA ASN A 152 -10.76 9.85 -8.78
C ASN A 152 -11.06 11.00 -7.81
N GLN A 153 -10.26 11.10 -6.74
CA GLN A 153 -10.44 12.07 -5.67
C GLN A 153 -10.14 13.53 -6.10
N LYS A 154 -9.69 13.75 -7.34
CA LYS A 154 -9.42 15.09 -7.89
C LYS A 154 -10.68 15.85 -8.35
N SER A 155 -11.87 15.24 -8.35
CA SER A 155 -13.13 15.94 -8.66
C SER A 155 -13.61 16.79 -7.47
N PRO A 156 -14.17 18.01 -7.68
CA PRO A 156 -14.52 18.92 -6.58
C PRO A 156 -15.58 18.38 -5.61
N VAL A 157 -16.60 17.70 -6.15
CA VAL A 157 -17.74 17.16 -5.36
C VAL A 157 -17.31 15.89 -4.62
N SER A 158 -16.55 15.02 -5.29
CA SER A 158 -16.01 13.81 -4.68
C SER A 158 -15.03 14.15 -3.55
N ASN A 159 -14.15 15.14 -3.76
CA ASN A 159 -13.24 15.60 -2.71
C ASN A 159 -13.99 16.13 -1.49
N ALA A 160 -14.95 17.04 -1.66
CA ALA A 160 -15.70 17.61 -0.54
C ALA A 160 -16.44 16.55 0.30
N ILE A 161 -16.99 15.51 -0.34
CA ILE A 161 -17.66 14.41 0.34
C ILE A 161 -16.63 13.55 1.08
N VAL A 162 -15.51 13.18 0.46
CA VAL A 162 -14.44 12.37 1.08
C VAL A 162 -13.76 13.12 2.25
N THR A 163 -13.59 14.44 2.17
CA THR A 163 -12.99 15.20 3.28
C THR A 163 -13.94 15.24 4.48
N GLN A 164 -15.25 15.36 4.26
CA GLN A 164 -16.25 15.37 5.33
C GLN A 164 -16.50 13.98 5.92
N THR A 165 -16.33 12.90 5.15
CA THR A 165 -16.50 11.52 5.63
C THR A 165 -15.45 11.15 6.69
N ASN A 166 -14.22 11.65 6.57
CA ASN A 166 -13.03 11.25 7.36
C ASN A 166 -13.12 11.49 8.87
N HIS A 167 -14.11 12.25 9.35
CA HIS A 167 -14.21 12.58 10.78
C HIS A 167 -15.27 11.77 11.55
N LEU A 168 -16.29 11.20 10.89
CA LEU A 168 -17.47 10.70 11.60
C LEU A 168 -17.58 9.17 11.74
N PHE A 169 -16.84 8.35 10.96
CA PHE A 169 -17.14 6.90 10.86
C PHE A 169 -15.92 5.98 10.87
N GLU A 170 -16.14 4.72 11.26
CA GLU A 170 -15.08 3.71 11.41
C GLU A 170 -14.44 3.31 10.07
N VAL A 171 -15.24 3.03 9.03
CA VAL A 171 -14.70 2.73 7.68
C VAL A 171 -14.13 3.96 6.98
N SER A 172 -14.55 5.18 7.30
CA SER A 172 -13.87 6.35 6.73
C SER A 172 -12.45 6.47 7.26
N LYS A 173 -12.24 6.16 8.55
CA LYS A 173 -10.89 6.02 9.10
C LYS A 173 -10.14 4.82 8.54
N LEU A 174 -10.81 3.70 8.28
CA LEU A 174 -10.20 2.60 7.52
C LEU A 174 -9.72 3.07 6.14
N ASN A 175 -10.54 3.80 5.39
CA ASN A 175 -10.21 4.28 4.05
C ASN A 175 -9.06 5.29 4.03
N GLU A 176 -9.02 6.19 5.01
CA GLU A 176 -7.92 7.12 5.22
C GLU A 176 -6.59 6.37 5.39
N TYR A 177 -6.59 5.29 6.19
CA TYR A 177 -5.39 4.50 6.44
C TYR A 177 -5.07 3.50 5.31
N GLN A 178 -6.09 2.93 4.68
CA GLN A 178 -5.93 1.92 3.63
C GLN A 178 -5.55 2.52 2.27
N ASN A 179 -5.95 3.77 2.02
CA ASN A 179 -5.75 4.40 0.72
C ASN A 179 -4.96 5.70 0.86
N LEU A 180 -5.46 6.71 1.59
CA LEU A 180 -4.80 8.03 1.62
C LEU A 180 -3.38 7.98 2.17
N HIS A 181 -3.19 7.39 3.35
CA HIS A 181 -1.85 7.30 3.96
C HIS A 181 -0.88 6.47 3.14
N ILE A 182 -1.38 5.47 2.41
CA ILE A 182 -0.55 4.61 1.55
C ILE A 182 -0.20 5.31 0.25
N ASP A 183 -1.17 5.96 -0.40
CA ASP A 183 -0.94 6.72 -1.62
C ASP A 183 0.05 7.87 -1.33
N ASP A 184 -0.12 8.58 -0.22
CA ASP A 184 0.81 9.61 0.23
C ASP A 184 2.21 9.01 0.54
N TYR A 185 2.27 7.87 1.23
CA TYR A 185 3.54 7.15 1.50
C TYR A 185 4.28 6.79 0.21
N LEU A 186 3.57 6.19 -0.76
CA LEU A 186 4.13 5.81 -2.05
C LEU A 186 4.56 7.04 -2.85
N GLU A 187 3.78 8.12 -2.84
CA GLU A 187 4.12 9.37 -3.52
C GLU A 187 5.37 10.03 -2.91
N ILE A 188 5.52 9.99 -1.59
CA ILE A 188 6.72 10.50 -0.91
C ILE A 188 7.93 9.65 -1.27
N ASN A 189 7.82 8.32 -1.22
CA ASN A 189 8.93 7.41 -1.57
C ASN A 189 9.37 7.56 -3.02
N GLU A 190 8.43 7.57 -3.97
CA GLU A 190 8.73 7.81 -5.39
C GLU A 190 9.36 9.18 -5.60
N THR A 191 8.87 10.23 -4.93
CA THR A 191 9.46 11.57 -5.05
C THR A 191 10.89 11.61 -4.49
N ARG A 192 11.12 11.01 -3.32
CA ARG A 192 12.48 10.91 -2.74
C ARG A 192 13.40 10.15 -3.68
N LYS A 193 12.95 9.02 -4.19
CA LYS A 193 13.69 8.18 -5.14
C LYS A 193 14.03 8.93 -6.43
N GLN A 194 13.11 9.74 -6.93
CA GLN A 194 13.32 10.59 -8.10
C GLN A 194 14.46 11.59 -7.87
N PHE A 195 14.46 12.27 -6.72
CA PHE A 195 15.44 13.32 -6.42
C PHE A 195 16.75 12.78 -5.84
N SER A 196 16.76 11.56 -5.30
CA SER A 196 18.00 10.86 -4.91
C SER A 196 18.63 10.05 -6.05
N PHE A 197 17.97 10.00 -7.21
CA PHE A 197 18.30 9.08 -8.31
C PHE A 197 18.30 7.60 -7.91
N GLY A 198 17.58 7.23 -6.84
CA GLY A 198 17.49 5.84 -6.36
C GLY A 198 16.77 4.90 -7.34
N PHE A 199 16.11 5.43 -8.37
CA PHE A 199 15.60 4.59 -9.47
C PHE A 199 16.73 3.97 -10.31
N LEU A 200 17.93 4.55 -10.28
CA LEU A 200 19.11 3.95 -10.90
C LEU A 200 19.48 2.68 -10.14
N ASP A 201 19.37 2.67 -8.81
CA ASP A 201 19.69 1.48 -8.02
C ASP A 201 18.76 0.30 -8.36
N ASP A 202 17.46 0.56 -8.55
CA ASP A 202 16.50 -0.49 -8.98
C ASP A 202 16.88 -1.12 -10.32
N ASP A 203 17.16 -0.28 -11.32
CA ASP A 203 17.50 -0.77 -12.66
C ASP A 203 18.81 -1.57 -12.61
N PHE A 204 19.80 -1.08 -11.85
CA PHE A 204 21.09 -1.73 -11.74
C PHE A 204 21.04 -3.00 -10.90
N GLU A 205 20.20 -3.08 -9.86
CA GLU A 205 19.95 -4.33 -9.13
C GLU A 205 19.50 -5.42 -10.10
N ILE A 206 18.55 -5.11 -10.99
CA ILE A 206 18.11 -6.02 -12.05
C ILE A 206 19.26 -6.38 -12.99
N TYR A 207 20.08 -5.41 -13.39
CA TYR A 207 21.19 -5.65 -14.31
C TYR A 207 22.27 -6.54 -13.68
N TYR A 208 22.60 -6.32 -12.41
CA TYR A 208 23.50 -7.15 -11.64
C TYR A 208 22.92 -8.56 -11.42
N GLU A 209 21.62 -8.68 -11.12
CA GLU A 209 20.94 -9.97 -10.99
C GLU A 209 21.05 -10.77 -12.29
N LEU A 210 20.78 -10.16 -13.45
CA LEU A 210 20.93 -10.80 -14.75
C LEU A 210 22.38 -11.24 -15.04
N ARG A 211 23.38 -10.43 -14.65
CA ARG A 211 24.80 -10.76 -14.82
C ARG A 211 25.23 -11.91 -13.91
N ASN A 212 24.78 -11.91 -12.65
CA ASN A 212 25.03 -12.96 -11.69
C ASN A 212 24.38 -14.28 -12.14
N LEU A 213 23.13 -14.21 -12.64
CA LEU A 213 22.46 -15.36 -13.26
C LEU A 213 23.22 -15.89 -14.47
N ASN A 214 23.68 -15.02 -15.37
CA ASN A 214 24.48 -15.47 -16.51
C ASN A 214 25.77 -16.17 -16.07
N THR A 215 26.49 -15.60 -15.09
CA THR A 215 27.71 -16.21 -14.52
C THR A 215 27.41 -17.58 -13.92
N THR A 216 26.33 -17.67 -13.13
CA THR A 216 25.87 -18.94 -12.53
C THR A 216 25.56 -19.96 -13.61
N PHE A 217 24.97 -19.55 -14.73
CA PHE A 217 24.60 -20.44 -15.82
C PHE A 217 25.82 -20.92 -16.61
N GLU A 218 26.79 -20.04 -16.88
CA GLU A 218 28.05 -20.39 -17.54
C GLU A 218 28.88 -21.40 -16.74
N GLU A 219 28.89 -21.24 -15.42
CA GLU A 219 29.58 -22.13 -14.48
C GLU A 219 28.82 -23.43 -14.24
N THR A 220 27.50 -23.41 -14.33
CA THR A 220 26.66 -24.60 -14.15
C THR A 220 26.76 -25.48 -15.39
N SER A 221 27.25 -26.72 -15.19
CA SER A 221 27.20 -27.78 -16.20
C SER A 221 25.75 -28.22 -16.46
N TRP A 222 24.95 -27.39 -17.15
CA TRP A 222 23.52 -27.63 -17.36
C TRP A 222 23.22 -28.98 -18.03
N ASN A 223 24.11 -29.49 -18.87
CA ASN A 223 23.99 -30.83 -19.45
C ASN A 223 24.09 -31.99 -18.42
N GLU A 224 24.69 -31.74 -17.26
CA GLU A 224 24.75 -32.67 -16.12
C GLU A 224 23.59 -32.46 -15.14
N VAL A 225 23.06 -31.24 -15.09
CA VAL A 225 21.91 -30.88 -14.24
C VAL A 225 20.59 -31.40 -14.82
N LEU A 226 20.43 -31.34 -16.14
CA LEU A 226 19.26 -31.85 -16.84
C LEU A 226 19.28 -33.38 -16.88
N GLU A 227 18.14 -34.01 -16.62
CA GLU A 227 18.02 -35.48 -16.59
C GLU A 227 17.50 -36.05 -17.91
N LYS A 228 16.71 -35.28 -18.66
CA LYS A 228 16.10 -35.67 -19.94
C LYS A 228 16.98 -35.30 -21.11
N ASP A 229 17.27 -36.27 -21.98
CA ASP A 229 18.03 -36.05 -23.20
C ASP A 229 17.35 -35.07 -24.16
N GLU A 230 16.00 -35.03 -24.16
CA GLU A 230 15.26 -34.04 -24.94
C GLU A 230 15.50 -32.61 -24.45
N ALA A 231 15.67 -32.41 -23.14
CA ALA A 231 15.95 -31.09 -22.57
C ALA A 231 17.38 -30.65 -22.90
N LYS A 232 18.36 -31.55 -22.82
CA LYS A 232 19.77 -31.29 -23.18
C LYS A 232 19.92 -30.86 -24.64
N LYS A 233 19.20 -31.53 -25.55
CA LYS A 233 19.22 -31.20 -26.98
C LYS A 233 18.73 -29.78 -27.28
N LEU A 234 17.90 -29.18 -26.41
CA LEU A 234 17.42 -27.81 -26.61
C LEU A 234 18.48 -26.74 -26.35
N LEU A 235 19.48 -27.01 -25.50
CA LEU A 235 20.54 -26.07 -25.19
C LEU A 235 21.65 -26.01 -26.26
N LEU A 236 21.68 -26.98 -27.19
CA LEU A 236 22.69 -27.07 -28.26
C LEU A 236 24.16 -27.01 -27.80
N GLY A 237 24.44 -27.24 -26.52
CA GLY A 237 25.79 -27.14 -25.95
C GLY A 237 26.21 -25.74 -25.49
N GLU A 238 25.35 -24.73 -25.68
CA GLU A 238 25.56 -23.39 -25.14
C GLU A 238 25.41 -23.38 -23.62
N LYS A 239 26.20 -22.52 -22.96
CA LYS A 239 26.28 -22.45 -21.49
C LYS A 239 25.74 -21.16 -20.90
N ASP A 240 25.48 -20.16 -21.74
CA ASP A 240 25.08 -18.84 -21.30
C ASP A 240 23.56 -18.70 -21.19
N LEU A 241 23.13 -17.54 -20.70
CA LEU A 241 21.71 -17.21 -20.59
C LEU A 241 21.02 -17.07 -21.97
N PHE A 242 21.76 -16.80 -23.04
CA PHE A 242 21.22 -16.64 -24.39
C PHE A 242 20.60 -17.95 -24.91
N ALA A 243 21.19 -19.09 -24.57
CA ALA A 243 20.65 -20.42 -24.91
C ALA A 243 19.21 -20.61 -24.42
N PHE A 244 18.90 -20.11 -23.23
CA PHE A 244 17.61 -20.31 -22.55
C PHE A 244 16.50 -19.41 -23.10
N ILE A 245 16.86 -18.23 -23.62
CA ILE A 245 15.92 -17.29 -24.25
C ILE A 245 15.73 -17.52 -25.75
N ALA A 246 16.47 -18.45 -26.35
CA ALA A 246 16.25 -18.85 -27.73
C ALA A 246 14.80 -19.35 -27.92
N LYS A 247 14.24 -19.09 -29.10
CA LYS A 247 12.89 -19.55 -29.47
C LYS A 247 12.99 -20.77 -30.39
N ASN A 248 12.35 -21.85 -30.00
CA ASN A 248 12.06 -22.97 -30.90
C ASN A 248 10.57 -22.89 -31.29
N GLY A 249 10.29 -22.32 -32.47
CA GLY A 249 8.95 -21.95 -32.90
C GLY A 249 8.37 -20.80 -32.07
N LYS A 250 7.27 -21.04 -31.34
CA LYS A 250 6.57 -20.02 -30.54
C LYS A 250 6.93 -20.02 -29.05
N LYS A 251 7.77 -20.95 -28.59
CA LYS A 251 8.09 -21.13 -27.16
C LYS A 251 9.58 -20.88 -26.90
N TYR A 252 9.87 -20.31 -25.74
CA TYR A 252 11.23 -20.19 -25.24
C TYR A 252 11.80 -21.57 -24.89
N VAL A 253 13.11 -21.72 -25.00
CA VAL A 253 13.81 -22.95 -24.60
C VAL A 253 13.64 -23.20 -23.10
N ILE A 254 13.74 -22.16 -22.26
CA ILE A 254 13.51 -22.27 -20.81
C ILE A 254 12.14 -22.87 -20.45
N ASP A 255 11.08 -22.51 -21.19
CA ASP A 255 9.73 -23.05 -20.98
C ASP A 255 9.63 -24.54 -21.26
N GLN A 256 10.35 -24.97 -22.28
CA GLN A 256 10.36 -26.37 -22.70
C GLN A 256 11.17 -27.22 -21.73
N ILE A 257 12.32 -26.71 -21.28
CA ILE A 257 13.15 -27.36 -20.26
C ILE A 257 12.39 -27.50 -18.96
N ILE A 258 11.78 -26.43 -18.43
CA ILE A 258 10.99 -26.48 -17.18
C ILE A 258 9.87 -27.53 -17.27
N LYS A 259 9.24 -27.66 -18.44
CA LYS A 259 8.17 -28.64 -18.65
C LYS A 259 8.69 -30.08 -18.70
N LEU A 260 9.81 -30.32 -19.38
CA LEU A 260 10.40 -31.65 -19.52
C LEU A 260 11.00 -32.16 -18.19
N GLU A 261 11.53 -31.25 -17.39
CA GLU A 261 12.23 -31.51 -16.13
C GLU A 261 11.34 -31.22 -14.90
N LYS A 262 10.01 -31.28 -15.04
CA LYS A 262 9.07 -30.84 -13.98
C LYS A 262 9.35 -31.46 -12.60
N ASP A 263 9.87 -32.69 -12.58
CA ASP A 263 10.15 -33.50 -11.39
C ASP A 263 11.60 -33.35 -10.87
N ASN A 264 12.46 -32.62 -11.58
CA ASN A 264 13.85 -32.39 -11.21
C ASN A 264 13.94 -31.20 -10.24
N PRO A 265 14.40 -31.39 -8.98
CA PRO A 265 14.49 -30.30 -8.02
C PRO A 265 15.58 -29.26 -8.39
N LYS A 266 16.57 -29.64 -9.20
CA LYS A 266 17.68 -28.76 -9.58
C LYS A 266 17.27 -27.67 -10.58
N ILE A 267 16.12 -27.82 -11.25
CA ILE A 267 15.60 -26.78 -12.15
C ILE A 267 14.84 -25.67 -11.42
N GLN A 268 14.85 -25.64 -10.08
CA GLN A 268 14.17 -24.61 -9.31
C GLN A 268 14.70 -23.20 -9.64
N ILE A 269 16.01 -23.04 -9.80
CA ILE A 269 16.60 -21.76 -10.23
C ILE A 269 16.05 -21.26 -11.57
N LEU A 270 15.76 -22.16 -12.52
CA LEU A 270 15.11 -21.80 -13.78
C LEU A 270 13.65 -21.39 -13.57
N LYS A 271 12.92 -22.09 -12.69
CA LYS A 271 11.53 -21.77 -12.38
C LYS A 271 11.42 -20.39 -11.71
N ASP A 272 12.29 -20.11 -10.75
CA ASP A 272 12.27 -18.89 -9.96
C ASP A 272 12.65 -17.66 -10.80
N ASN A 273 13.58 -17.81 -11.75
CA ASN A 273 14.11 -16.69 -12.54
C ASN A 273 13.52 -16.58 -13.94
N ARG A 274 12.64 -17.50 -14.34
CA ARG A 274 12.06 -17.57 -15.69
C ARG A 274 11.51 -16.22 -16.17
N ASP A 275 10.66 -15.61 -15.35
CA ASP A 275 9.95 -14.39 -15.72
C ASP A 275 10.91 -13.19 -15.83
N LEU A 276 11.88 -13.09 -14.92
CA LEU A 276 12.93 -12.08 -14.99
C LEU A 276 13.71 -12.19 -16.30
N ILE A 277 14.21 -13.39 -16.62
CA ILE A 277 15.01 -13.67 -17.81
C ILE A 277 14.21 -13.34 -19.09
N ILE A 278 12.95 -13.77 -19.18
CA ILE A 278 12.11 -13.53 -20.38
C ILE A 278 11.71 -12.05 -20.51
N ASN A 279 11.43 -11.38 -19.39
CA ASN A 279 11.02 -9.98 -19.40
C ASN A 279 12.17 -9.03 -19.78
N TYR A 280 13.39 -9.36 -19.36
CA TYR A 280 14.58 -8.54 -19.61
C TYR A 280 15.54 -9.13 -20.67
N GLN A 281 15.13 -10.16 -21.42
CA GLN A 281 15.96 -10.81 -22.46
C GLN A 281 16.64 -9.85 -23.44
N ALA A 282 15.98 -8.74 -23.79
CA ALA A 282 16.46 -7.80 -24.79
C ALA A 282 17.56 -6.86 -24.24
N TYR A 283 17.73 -6.81 -22.93
CA TYR A 283 18.78 -6.05 -22.26
C TYR A 283 20.09 -6.84 -22.18
N LEU A 284 20.03 -8.17 -22.20
CA LEU A 284 21.20 -9.05 -22.06
C LEU A 284 22.33 -8.73 -23.05
N PRO A 285 22.09 -8.45 -24.35
CA PRO A 285 23.16 -8.09 -25.27
C PRO A 285 23.94 -6.84 -24.86
N VAL A 286 23.28 -5.90 -24.16
CA VAL A 286 23.89 -4.66 -23.69
C VAL A 286 24.56 -4.88 -22.34
N ILE A 287 23.88 -5.51 -21.39
CA ILE A 287 24.37 -5.70 -20.01
C ILE A 287 25.55 -6.67 -19.96
N LEU A 288 25.49 -7.79 -20.68
CA LEU A 288 26.51 -8.85 -20.56
C LEU A 288 27.80 -8.54 -21.31
N LYS A 289 27.76 -7.67 -22.33
CA LYS A 289 28.92 -7.34 -23.17
C LYS A 289 29.70 -6.11 -22.69
N ASN A 290 29.19 -5.38 -21.71
CA ASN A 290 29.77 -4.12 -21.25
C ASN A 290 30.08 -4.21 -19.76
N ASP A 291 31.01 -3.36 -19.30
CA ASP A 291 31.17 -3.14 -17.87
C ASP A 291 30.05 -2.25 -17.35
N ILE A 292 29.28 -2.77 -16.41
CA ILE A 292 28.15 -2.06 -15.78
C ILE A 292 28.52 -1.40 -14.44
N SER A 293 29.82 -1.40 -14.08
CA SER A 293 30.31 -0.75 -12.87
C SER A 293 30.12 0.78 -12.91
N ASP A 294 30.24 1.39 -14.10
CA ASP A 294 29.94 2.79 -14.34
C ASP A 294 28.45 2.95 -14.69
N LYS A 295 27.70 3.54 -13.74
CA LYS A 295 26.27 3.79 -13.91
C LYS A 295 25.99 4.73 -15.09
N GLU A 296 26.77 5.81 -15.25
CA GLU A 296 26.54 6.80 -16.31
C GLU A 296 26.83 6.23 -17.69
N GLN A 297 27.91 5.45 -17.82
CA GLN A 297 28.23 4.77 -19.08
C GLN A 297 27.13 3.78 -19.47
N THR A 298 26.63 3.01 -18.51
CA THR A 298 25.59 2.01 -18.74
C THR A 298 24.26 2.66 -19.15
N ILE A 299 23.86 3.77 -18.53
CA ILE A 299 22.69 4.56 -18.95
C ILE A 299 22.83 4.97 -20.42
N ASN A 300 23.99 5.51 -20.81
CA ASN A 300 24.24 5.93 -22.19
C ASN A 300 24.17 4.76 -23.18
N LEU A 301 24.67 3.58 -22.79
CA LEU A 301 24.57 2.36 -23.59
C LEU A 301 23.11 1.91 -23.77
N ILE A 302 22.31 1.90 -22.71
CA ILE A 302 20.89 1.54 -22.79
C ILE A 302 20.13 2.53 -23.69
N ILE A 303 20.39 3.84 -23.57
CA ILE A 303 19.79 4.86 -24.43
C ILE A 303 20.19 4.65 -25.89
N ALA A 304 21.46 4.36 -26.16
CA ALA A 304 21.95 4.11 -27.51
C ALA A 304 21.36 2.84 -28.14
N SER A 305 21.10 1.81 -27.33
CA SER A 305 20.51 0.54 -27.77
C SER A 305 18.98 0.47 -27.64
N LYS A 306 18.30 1.58 -27.32
CA LYS A 306 16.86 1.58 -26.99
C LYS A 306 15.99 0.95 -28.08
N ASP A 307 16.29 1.19 -29.35
CA ASP A 307 15.46 0.71 -30.47
C ASP A 307 15.59 -0.81 -30.60
N ASP A 308 16.80 -1.34 -30.42
CA ASP A 308 17.07 -2.78 -30.42
C ASP A 308 16.43 -3.46 -29.21
N ILE A 309 16.55 -2.88 -28.02
CA ILE A 309 15.91 -3.39 -26.81
C ILE A 309 14.38 -3.38 -26.99
N TYR A 310 13.81 -2.29 -27.49
CA TYR A 310 12.36 -2.16 -27.67
C TYR A 310 11.82 -3.18 -28.67
N ASN A 311 12.45 -3.30 -29.84
CA ASN A 311 11.99 -4.19 -30.91
C ASN A 311 12.05 -5.68 -30.52
N ASN A 312 12.99 -6.05 -29.65
CA ASN A 312 13.19 -7.44 -29.21
C ASN A 312 12.55 -7.76 -27.84
N SER A 313 11.98 -6.76 -27.17
CA SER A 313 11.30 -6.92 -25.87
C SER A 313 9.86 -7.42 -26.01
N ASN A 314 9.43 -8.18 -25.00
CA ASN A 314 8.00 -8.45 -24.79
C ASN A 314 7.29 -7.21 -24.22
N ARG A 315 5.98 -7.28 -23.96
CA ARG A 315 5.22 -6.15 -23.40
C ARG A 315 5.80 -5.63 -22.08
N TYR A 316 6.23 -6.50 -21.19
CA TYR A 316 6.80 -6.12 -19.89
C TYR A 316 8.17 -5.45 -20.05
N GLY A 317 9.05 -6.02 -20.88
CA GLY A 317 10.36 -5.41 -21.18
C GLY A 317 10.25 -4.04 -21.83
N LYS A 318 9.24 -3.83 -22.70
CA LYS A 318 8.93 -2.51 -23.28
C LYS A 318 8.50 -1.50 -22.22
N MET A 319 7.60 -1.90 -21.32
CA MET A 319 7.15 -1.04 -20.22
C MET A 319 8.29 -0.70 -19.26
N ALA A 320 9.17 -1.66 -18.95
CA ALA A 320 10.36 -1.43 -18.16
C ALA A 320 11.32 -0.45 -18.85
N LEU A 321 11.51 -0.58 -20.17
CA LEU A 321 12.38 0.30 -20.94
C LEU A 321 11.82 1.72 -20.97
N GLU A 322 10.54 1.87 -21.25
CA GLU A 322 9.86 3.18 -21.25
C GLU A 322 10.02 3.88 -19.89
N LYS A 323 9.83 3.15 -18.78
CA LYS A 323 10.04 3.68 -17.42
C LYS A 323 11.51 4.06 -17.18
N SER A 324 12.45 3.20 -17.55
CA SER A 324 13.90 3.45 -17.38
C SER A 324 14.33 4.67 -18.18
N LEU A 325 13.86 4.82 -19.42
CA LEU A 325 14.18 5.98 -20.27
C LEU A 325 13.59 7.29 -19.73
N GLU A 326 12.37 7.27 -19.18
CA GLU A 326 11.78 8.44 -18.51
C GLU A 326 12.64 8.86 -17.31
N ASN A 327 13.06 7.89 -16.51
CA ASN A 327 13.94 8.09 -15.36
C ASN A 327 15.33 8.62 -15.76
N TYR A 328 15.95 8.05 -16.79
CA TYR A 328 17.25 8.49 -17.30
C TYR A 328 17.18 9.89 -17.89
N GLN A 329 16.08 10.21 -18.60
CA GLN A 329 15.84 11.55 -19.10
C GLN A 329 15.75 12.54 -17.94
N PHE A 330 15.01 12.22 -16.88
CA PHE A 330 14.96 13.06 -15.69
C PHE A 330 16.35 13.27 -15.08
N TYR A 331 17.13 12.19 -14.94
CA TYR A 331 18.51 12.28 -14.44
C TYR A 331 19.35 13.24 -15.31
N LEU A 332 19.36 13.05 -16.63
CA LEU A 332 20.14 13.89 -17.55
C LEU A 332 19.71 15.36 -17.52
N ASP A 333 18.40 15.63 -17.43
CA ASP A 333 17.86 16.99 -17.44
C ASP A 333 18.16 17.76 -16.15
N HIS A 334 18.27 17.06 -15.02
CA HIS A 334 18.32 17.70 -13.70
C HIS A 334 19.62 17.49 -12.93
N LYS A 335 20.49 16.54 -13.31
CA LYS A 335 21.71 16.21 -12.55
C LYS A 335 22.59 17.43 -12.30
N THR A 336 22.84 18.25 -13.32
CA THR A 336 23.72 19.42 -13.20
C THR A 336 23.21 20.42 -12.16
N LYS A 337 21.90 20.67 -12.15
CA LYS A 337 21.28 21.63 -11.22
C LYS A 337 21.23 21.08 -9.79
N LEU A 338 20.96 19.78 -9.64
CA LEU A 338 20.98 19.10 -8.34
C LEU A 338 22.39 18.98 -7.76
N PHE A 339 23.38 18.66 -8.61
CA PHE A 339 24.79 18.60 -8.22
C PHE A 339 25.32 19.98 -7.82
N TYR A 340 24.99 21.02 -8.59
CA TYR A 340 25.33 22.40 -8.22
C TYR A 340 24.68 22.83 -6.90
N MET A 341 23.44 22.42 -6.65
CA MET A 341 22.76 22.69 -5.37
C MET A 341 23.48 22.06 -4.19
N LEU A 342 24.13 20.91 -4.38
CA LEU A 342 24.90 20.24 -3.33
C LEU A 342 26.41 20.44 -3.44
N GLU A 343 26.91 21.20 -4.41
CA GLU A 343 28.35 21.42 -4.62
C GLU A 343 29.13 20.10 -4.77
N VAL A 344 28.58 19.16 -5.53
CA VAL A 344 29.18 17.84 -5.83
C VAL A 344 29.45 17.70 -7.32
N ASN A 345 30.36 16.80 -7.71
CA ASN A 345 30.79 16.66 -9.11
C ASN A 345 30.33 15.37 -9.79
N ASN A 346 29.91 14.37 -9.02
CA ASN A 346 29.50 13.07 -9.54
C ASN A 346 28.35 12.47 -8.72
N LEU A 347 27.75 11.42 -9.29
CA LEU A 347 26.60 10.73 -8.70
C LEU A 347 26.91 10.13 -7.32
N LEU A 348 28.09 9.55 -7.14
CA LEU A 348 28.48 8.92 -5.87
C LEU A 348 28.57 9.95 -4.73
N GLU A 349 29.20 11.09 -4.98
CA GLU A 349 29.26 12.21 -4.02
C GLU A 349 27.85 12.75 -3.71
N TYR A 350 26.99 12.83 -4.72
CA TYR A 350 25.61 13.26 -4.56
C TYR A 350 24.81 12.34 -3.65
N GLU A 351 24.86 11.02 -3.91
CA GLU A 351 24.19 9.99 -3.11
C GLU A 351 24.70 10.01 -1.66
N GLN A 352 26.02 10.06 -1.45
CA GLN A 352 26.62 10.12 -0.11
C GLN A 352 26.21 11.38 0.66
N LYS A 353 26.19 12.55 0.00
CA LYS A 353 25.81 13.81 0.64
C LYS A 353 24.33 13.83 1.01
N LEU A 354 23.46 13.22 0.22
CA LEU A 354 22.04 13.07 0.55
C LEU A 354 21.81 12.18 1.78
N ILE A 355 22.59 11.12 1.96
CA ILE A 355 22.51 10.28 3.17
C ILE A 355 22.81 11.13 4.42
N VAL A 356 23.92 11.86 4.41
CA VAL A 356 24.31 12.75 5.53
C VAL A 356 23.24 13.83 5.79
N ILE A 357 22.71 14.45 4.73
CA ILE A 357 21.61 15.43 4.85
C ILE A 357 20.36 14.81 5.47
N SER A 358 20.06 13.54 5.17
CA SER A 358 18.85 12.89 5.70
C SER A 358 18.94 12.51 7.19
N GLU A 359 20.17 12.41 7.72
CA GLU A 359 20.45 12.08 9.12
C GLU A 359 20.57 13.32 10.01
N ASP A 360 20.90 14.49 9.45
CA ASP A 360 21.06 15.74 10.19
C ASP A 360 19.92 16.73 9.93
N ARG A 361 19.22 17.12 10.99
CA ARG A 361 18.09 18.07 10.93
C ARG A 361 18.45 19.41 10.32
N GLU A 362 19.57 20.00 10.74
CA GLU A 362 19.95 21.33 10.30
C GLU A 362 20.30 21.30 8.81
N LEU A 363 21.06 20.28 8.39
CA LEU A 363 21.39 20.07 6.99
C LEU A 363 20.14 19.78 6.13
N LEU A 364 19.18 19.02 6.64
CA LEU A 364 17.92 18.75 5.96
C LEU A 364 17.10 20.02 5.73
N ASN A 365 16.98 20.87 6.76
CA ASN A 365 16.30 22.15 6.66
C ASN A 365 17.00 23.09 5.66
N GLN A 366 18.33 23.21 5.74
CA GLN A 366 19.12 23.99 4.79
C GLN A 366 18.96 23.48 3.35
N TYR A 367 18.97 22.16 3.16
CA TYR A 367 18.73 21.51 1.88
C TYR A 367 17.35 21.85 1.32
N PHE A 368 16.30 21.75 2.14
CA PHE A 368 14.93 22.08 1.73
C PHE A 368 14.75 23.55 1.39
N ASP A 369 15.32 24.47 2.15
CA ASP A 369 15.28 25.90 1.83
C ASP A 369 16.01 26.23 0.52
N LYS A 370 17.18 25.61 0.31
CA LYS A 370 17.94 25.72 -0.94
C LYS A 370 17.14 25.14 -2.11
N PHE A 371 16.51 23.99 -1.94
CA PHE A 371 15.65 23.36 -2.95
C PHE A 371 14.47 24.26 -3.33
N MET A 372 13.76 24.79 -2.34
CA MET A 372 12.62 25.68 -2.55
C MET A 372 13.02 26.96 -3.29
N THR A 373 14.25 27.45 -3.09
CA THR A 373 14.80 28.61 -3.78
C THR A 373 15.25 28.29 -5.21
N VAL A 374 16.08 27.26 -5.39
CA VAL A 374 16.67 26.87 -6.68
C VAL A 374 15.62 26.40 -7.69
N PHE A 375 14.56 25.75 -7.20
CA PHE A 375 13.48 25.23 -8.03
C PHE A 375 12.18 26.02 -7.90
N ALA A 376 12.21 27.26 -7.39
CA ALA A 376 11.01 28.07 -7.14
C ALA A 376 10.06 28.15 -8.35
N SER A 377 10.60 28.36 -9.56
CA SER A 377 9.84 28.48 -10.81
C SER A 377 9.42 27.16 -11.46
N GLU A 378 9.98 26.02 -11.03
CA GLU A 378 9.65 24.72 -11.63
C GLU A 378 8.24 24.26 -11.23
N ASN A 379 7.41 23.99 -12.22
CA ASN A 379 6.02 23.58 -12.01
C ASN A 379 5.69 22.21 -12.62
N SER A 380 6.71 21.44 -13.01
CA SER A 380 6.50 20.05 -13.40
C SER A 380 5.92 19.24 -12.23
N TYR A 381 5.28 18.12 -12.55
CA TYR A 381 4.66 17.24 -11.56
C TYR A 381 5.62 16.88 -10.41
N TYR A 382 6.85 16.47 -10.73
CA TYR A 382 7.86 16.07 -9.75
C TYR A 382 8.24 17.20 -8.78
N PHE A 383 8.48 18.42 -9.29
CA PHE A 383 8.86 19.55 -8.44
C PHE A 383 7.68 20.03 -7.58
N LYS A 384 6.45 20.00 -8.12
CA LYS A 384 5.26 20.35 -7.34
C LYS A 384 5.07 19.38 -6.17
N ASN A 385 5.29 18.10 -6.39
CA ASN A 385 5.20 17.07 -5.36
C ASN A 385 6.30 17.25 -4.31
N ALA A 386 7.56 17.40 -4.72
CA ALA A 386 8.67 17.64 -3.79
C ALA A 386 8.44 18.89 -2.92
N LYS A 387 8.00 20.01 -3.52
CA LYS A 387 7.63 21.23 -2.77
C LYS A 387 6.49 21.00 -1.79
N THR A 388 5.54 20.13 -2.13
CA THR A 388 4.41 19.80 -1.24
C THR A 388 4.89 18.98 -0.04
N ILE A 389 5.75 17.99 -0.27
CA ILE A 389 6.38 17.16 0.77
C ILE A 389 7.23 18.02 1.70
N ILE A 390 8.04 18.93 1.16
CA ILE A 390 8.86 19.87 1.95
C ILE A 390 7.98 20.73 2.85
N LYS A 391 6.88 21.29 2.31
CA LYS A 391 5.94 22.09 3.10
C LYS A 391 5.23 21.26 4.17
N GLN A 392 4.90 20.00 3.89
CA GLN A 392 4.33 19.09 4.88
C GLN A 392 5.32 18.82 6.01
N TYR A 393 6.59 18.55 5.67
CA TYR A 393 7.66 18.37 6.65
C TYR A 393 7.84 19.63 7.51
N GLN A 394 7.99 20.80 6.90
CA GLN A 394 8.15 22.07 7.63
C GLN A 394 6.97 22.38 8.55
N LYS A 395 5.74 21.99 8.16
CA LYS A 395 4.54 22.17 8.98
C LYS A 395 4.49 21.22 10.18
N HIS A 396 5.07 20.02 10.04
CA HIS A 396 5.01 18.94 11.03
C HIS A 396 6.40 18.57 11.56
N GLU A 397 7.33 19.53 11.55
CA GLU A 397 8.74 19.30 11.87
C GLU A 397 8.89 18.84 13.32
N GLU A 398 8.16 19.47 14.26
CA GLU A 398 8.21 19.10 15.67
C GLU A 398 7.77 17.65 15.89
N GLU A 399 6.65 17.22 15.31
CA GLU A 399 6.20 15.83 15.42
C GLU A 399 7.12 14.86 14.68
N PHE A 400 7.71 15.26 13.55
CA PHE A 400 8.66 14.45 12.79
C PHE A 400 9.92 14.13 13.61
N LEU A 401 10.37 15.07 14.44
CA LEU A 401 11.54 14.93 15.31
C LEU A 401 11.27 14.09 16.56
N LEU A 402 10.01 13.94 16.97
CA LEU A 402 9.65 12.99 18.04
C LEU A 402 9.78 11.53 17.59
N LEU A 403 9.83 11.29 16.27
CA LEU A 403 9.88 9.96 15.69
C LEU A 403 11.33 9.48 15.54
N ASN A 404 11.54 8.17 15.73
CA ASN A 404 12.85 7.53 15.65
C ASN A 404 13.48 7.73 14.26
N GLU A 405 14.76 8.11 14.23
CA GLU A 405 15.55 8.31 13.02
C GLU A 405 15.71 7.03 12.18
N ASN A 406 15.56 5.87 12.80
CA ASN A 406 15.60 4.56 12.13
C ASN A 406 14.32 4.23 11.33
N ILE A 407 13.27 5.05 11.42
CA ILE A 407 12.11 4.95 10.53
C ILE A 407 12.44 5.68 9.23
N ASP A 408 12.04 5.13 8.10
CA ASP A 408 12.20 5.79 6.82
C ASP A 408 11.47 7.16 6.79
N PHE A 409 12.03 8.13 6.07
CA PHE A 409 11.47 9.48 6.00
C PHE A 409 9.99 9.54 5.60
N ALA A 410 9.54 8.73 4.64
CA ALA A 410 8.16 8.74 4.18
C ALA A 410 7.23 8.28 5.30
N SER A 411 7.53 7.16 5.96
CA SER A 411 6.78 6.72 7.14
C SER A 411 6.80 7.77 8.25
N ARG A 412 7.97 8.37 8.56
CA ARG A 412 8.08 9.44 9.56
C ARG A 412 7.19 10.62 9.24
N LEU A 413 7.15 11.06 7.98
CA LEU A 413 6.34 12.20 7.58
C LEU A 413 4.84 11.89 7.68
N ILE A 414 4.41 10.70 7.22
CA ILE A 414 3.01 10.27 7.36
C ILE A 414 2.61 10.20 8.83
N PHE A 415 3.47 9.66 9.68
CA PHE A 415 3.23 9.56 11.12
C PHE A 415 3.23 10.92 11.81
N ALA A 416 4.11 11.85 11.42
CA ALA A 416 4.15 13.21 11.93
C ALA A 416 2.87 13.98 11.59
N CYS A 417 2.44 13.93 10.32
CA CYS A 417 1.19 14.52 9.86
C CYS A 417 -0.04 13.99 10.62
N ASN A 418 0.02 12.76 11.13
CA ASN A 418 -1.06 12.07 11.83
C ASN A 418 -0.76 11.80 13.31
N TYR A 419 0.23 12.48 13.90
CA TYR A 419 0.82 12.10 15.20
C TYR A 419 -0.22 12.00 16.32
N LYS A 420 -1.12 12.99 16.39
CA LYS A 420 -2.18 13.04 17.39
C LYS A 420 -3.17 11.86 17.27
N GLU A 421 -3.51 11.44 16.07
CA GLU A 421 -4.45 10.33 15.86
C GLU A 421 -3.77 8.98 16.14
N LEU A 422 -2.53 8.82 15.67
CA LEU A 422 -1.77 7.58 15.78
C LEU A 422 -1.24 7.31 17.19
N PHE A 423 -0.58 8.29 17.81
CA PHE A 423 0.16 8.08 19.06
C PHE A 423 -0.58 8.57 20.30
N VAL A 424 -1.26 9.72 20.21
CA VAL A 424 -1.96 10.31 21.37
C VAL A 424 -3.33 9.67 21.57
N LYS A 425 -4.16 9.64 20.51
CA LYS A 425 -5.51 9.06 20.59
C LYS A 425 -5.53 7.55 20.44
N ARG A 426 -4.51 6.97 19.80
CA ARG A 426 -4.43 5.55 19.43
C ARG A 426 -5.67 5.09 18.68
N THR A 427 -6.03 5.86 17.65
CA THR A 427 -7.29 5.69 16.92
C THR A 427 -7.41 4.30 16.30
N TRP A 428 -6.31 3.69 15.86
CA TRP A 428 -6.31 2.35 15.29
C TRP A 428 -6.59 1.24 16.33
N GLU A 429 -6.09 1.36 17.56
CA GLU A 429 -6.35 0.38 18.63
C GLU A 429 -7.82 0.38 19.05
N LYS A 430 -8.44 1.57 19.01
CA LYS A 430 -9.82 1.79 19.46
C LYS A 430 -10.87 1.49 18.39
N ARG A 431 -10.47 1.39 17.11
CA ARG A 431 -11.37 1.17 15.97
C ARG A 431 -11.17 -0.23 15.39
N PRO A 432 -12.07 -1.19 15.66
CA PRO A 432 -11.94 -2.58 15.23
C PRO A 432 -11.58 -2.79 13.75
N LEU A 433 -12.23 -2.09 12.82
CA LEU A 433 -11.96 -2.21 11.39
C LEU A 433 -10.54 -1.80 11.03
N LEU A 434 -10.05 -0.71 11.64
CA LEU A 434 -8.71 -0.21 11.41
C LEU A 434 -7.67 -1.14 12.05
N LYS A 435 -7.93 -1.62 13.27
CA LYS A 435 -7.11 -2.63 13.95
C LYS A 435 -6.93 -3.88 13.10
N VAL A 436 -8.04 -4.39 12.56
CA VAL A 436 -8.04 -5.61 11.76
C VAL A 436 -7.33 -5.40 10.42
N TYR A 437 -7.50 -4.26 9.78
CA TYR A 437 -6.77 -3.93 8.55
C TYR A 437 -5.26 -3.84 8.78
N ILE A 438 -4.81 -3.13 9.81
CA ILE A 438 -3.39 -3.04 10.16
C ILE A 438 -2.83 -4.44 10.46
N ASN A 439 -3.58 -5.28 11.18
CA ASN A 439 -3.19 -6.66 11.42
C ASN A 439 -3.07 -7.46 10.11
N ASP A 440 -4.06 -7.39 9.22
CA ASP A 440 -3.99 -8.07 7.92
C ASP A 440 -2.79 -7.55 7.09
N ALA A 441 -2.53 -6.24 7.12
CA ALA A 441 -1.39 -5.64 6.45
C ALA A 441 -0.06 -6.19 6.98
N LEU A 442 0.10 -6.30 8.31
CA LEU A 442 1.29 -6.86 8.94
C LEU A 442 1.49 -8.35 8.63
N LEU A 443 0.39 -9.11 8.52
CA LEU A 443 0.41 -10.55 8.26
C LEU A 443 0.65 -10.91 6.78
N ASN A 444 0.47 -9.96 5.86
CA ASN A 444 0.50 -10.24 4.43
C ASN A 444 1.16 -9.11 3.62
N LYS A 445 2.38 -9.38 3.15
CA LYS A 445 3.20 -8.48 2.31
C LYS A 445 2.52 -8.01 1.03
N LYS A 446 1.47 -8.70 0.57
CA LYS A 446 0.73 -8.31 -0.64
C LYS A 446 -0.26 -7.17 -0.39
N ILE A 447 -0.51 -6.80 0.86
CA ILE A 447 -1.37 -5.66 1.20
C ILE A 447 -0.52 -4.39 1.18
N ASN A 448 -0.97 -3.37 0.45
CA ASN A 448 -0.21 -2.12 0.23
C ASN A 448 0.23 -1.38 1.52
N GLY A 449 -0.39 -1.67 2.66
CA GLY A 449 -0.02 -1.08 3.95
C GLY A 449 1.11 -1.78 4.69
N PHE A 450 1.59 -2.93 4.21
CA PHE A 450 2.58 -3.75 4.91
C PHE A 450 3.82 -2.95 5.29
N GLU A 451 4.45 -2.24 4.34
CA GLU A 451 5.69 -1.50 4.59
C GLU A 451 5.50 -0.37 5.61
N LEU A 452 4.50 0.49 5.38
CA LEU A 452 4.20 1.62 6.25
C LEU A 452 3.89 1.15 7.68
N TYR A 453 2.95 0.21 7.84
CA TYR A 453 2.50 -0.20 9.18
C TYR A 453 3.51 -1.09 9.91
N THR A 454 4.38 -1.79 9.19
CA THR A 454 5.52 -2.49 9.82
C THR A 454 6.45 -1.50 10.52
N GLN A 455 6.70 -0.33 9.91
CA GLN A 455 7.52 0.70 10.53
C GLN A 455 6.83 1.40 11.70
N TYR A 456 5.51 1.59 11.62
CA TYR A 456 4.71 2.09 12.73
C TYR A 456 4.85 1.19 13.97
N ILE A 457 4.69 -0.12 13.76
CA ILE A 457 4.87 -1.12 14.80
C ILE A 457 6.30 -1.07 15.33
N PHE A 458 7.30 -1.16 14.46
CA PHE A 458 8.70 -1.07 14.86
C PHE A 458 9.00 0.13 15.76
N TYR A 459 8.49 1.32 15.42
CA TYR A 459 8.59 2.51 16.26
C TYR A 459 7.93 2.32 17.63
N LEU A 460 6.71 1.80 17.69
CA LEU A 460 6.03 1.56 18.96
C LEU A 460 6.85 0.63 19.87
N TYR A 461 7.49 -0.40 19.33
CA TYR A 461 8.27 -1.36 20.10
C TYR A 461 9.64 -0.83 20.53
N THR A 462 10.29 -0.02 19.70
CA THR A 462 11.64 0.53 19.96
C THR A 462 11.62 1.79 20.82
N ASN A 463 10.57 2.62 20.72
CA ASN A 463 10.52 3.95 21.33
C ASN A 463 9.56 4.07 22.53
N THR A 464 8.86 3.01 22.93
CA THR A 464 8.14 2.98 24.22
C THR A 464 9.09 2.80 25.40
N TYR A 465 9.89 3.84 25.67
CA TYR A 465 10.61 4.08 26.91
C TYR A 465 9.74 4.74 28.00
N GLN A 466 8.43 4.88 27.77
CA GLN A 466 7.50 5.45 28.75
C GLN A 466 6.85 4.33 29.57
N LYS A 467 7.03 4.39 30.89
CA LYS A 467 6.54 3.46 31.93
C LYS A 467 5.04 3.17 31.91
N ASP A 468 4.25 3.88 31.10
CA ASP A 468 2.78 3.83 31.12
C ASP A 468 2.15 3.08 29.94
N VAL A 469 2.95 2.50 29.03
CA VAL A 469 2.41 1.66 27.95
C VAL A 469 2.42 0.19 28.40
N VAL A 470 1.41 -0.19 29.17
CA VAL A 470 1.11 -1.60 29.44
C VAL A 470 0.49 -2.19 28.17
N LEU A 471 1.29 -2.89 27.37
CA LEU A 471 0.76 -3.72 26.30
C LEU A 471 0.13 -4.98 26.90
N THR A 472 -1.01 -5.39 26.36
CA THR A 472 -1.63 -6.68 26.66
C THR A 472 -0.81 -7.80 26.03
N GLU A 473 -0.73 -8.95 26.69
CA GLU A 473 -0.06 -10.19 26.25
C GLU A 473 -0.28 -10.52 24.76
N ALA A 474 -1.52 -10.36 24.27
CA ALA A 474 -1.89 -10.59 22.86
C ALA A 474 -1.19 -9.68 21.82
N GLY A 475 -0.70 -8.50 22.21
CA GLY A 475 0.07 -7.62 21.32
C GLY A 475 1.52 -8.09 21.17
N ILE A 476 2.07 -8.70 22.22
CA ILE A 476 3.43 -9.23 22.26
C ILE A 476 3.50 -10.52 21.44
N ASP A 477 2.53 -11.42 21.61
CA ASP A 477 2.47 -12.70 20.88
C ASP A 477 2.34 -12.50 19.36
N LEU A 478 1.58 -11.48 18.93
CA LEU A 478 1.40 -11.17 17.51
C LEU A 478 2.68 -10.61 16.84
N PHE A 479 3.56 -9.97 17.62
CA PHE A 479 4.87 -9.49 17.16
C PHE A 479 5.86 -10.67 17.05
N PHE A 480 5.91 -11.48 18.11
CA PHE A 480 6.22 -12.92 18.15
C PHE A 480 6.13 -13.66 16.80
N GLU A 481 4.89 -13.95 16.43
CA GLU A 481 4.55 -14.85 15.32
C GLU A 481 4.96 -14.33 13.92
N ASN A 482 5.31 -13.04 13.79
CA ASN A 482 5.53 -12.39 12.48
C ASN A 482 6.96 -11.90 12.24
N LEU A 483 7.85 -12.10 13.22
CA LEU A 483 9.25 -11.65 13.17
C LEU A 483 10.05 -12.24 12.01
N ASP A 484 9.78 -13.48 11.59
CA ASP A 484 10.51 -14.15 10.50
C ASP A 484 10.28 -13.53 9.11
N ASN A 485 9.31 -12.62 8.97
CA ASN A 485 8.86 -12.11 7.69
C ASN A 485 9.39 -10.71 7.34
N ILE A 486 10.16 -10.03 8.17
CA ILE A 486 10.47 -8.60 7.97
C ILE A 486 11.91 -8.39 7.45
N LYS A 487 12.08 -7.69 6.31
CA LYS A 487 13.37 -7.20 5.80
C LYS A 487 13.62 -5.77 6.31
N PHE A 488 14.53 -5.57 7.27
CA PHE A 488 14.98 -4.23 7.72
C PHE A 488 16.37 -3.90 7.15
N GLN A 489 16.72 -2.61 7.05
CA GLN A 489 18.06 -2.15 6.63
C GLN A 489 19.17 -2.41 7.66
N SER A 490 18.84 -2.54 8.95
CA SER A 490 19.79 -2.92 10.01
C SER A 490 19.18 -3.97 10.92
N GLN A 491 18.91 -5.15 10.37
CA GLN A 491 18.25 -6.24 11.09
C GLN A 491 18.95 -6.54 12.43
N ILE A 492 20.24 -6.86 12.42
CA ILE A 492 20.86 -7.53 13.56
C ILE A 492 20.99 -6.64 14.82
N VAL A 493 21.43 -5.38 14.67
CA VAL A 493 21.75 -4.51 15.82
C VAL A 493 20.51 -4.02 16.56
N VAL A 494 19.41 -3.75 15.84
CA VAL A 494 18.16 -3.34 16.49
C VAL A 494 17.47 -4.54 17.15
N TYR A 495 17.54 -5.72 16.54
CA TYR A 495 17.07 -6.95 17.18
C TYR A 495 17.85 -7.24 18.46
N GLU A 496 19.19 -7.22 18.43
CA GLU A 496 20.02 -7.45 19.61
C GLU A 496 19.69 -6.49 20.77
N ASN A 497 19.46 -5.21 20.47
CA ASN A 497 19.08 -4.22 21.49
C ASN A 497 17.67 -4.45 22.06
N ILE A 498 16.70 -4.90 21.26
CA ILE A 498 15.35 -5.26 21.74
C ILE A 498 15.43 -6.52 22.62
N PHE A 499 16.21 -7.52 22.23
CA PHE A 499 16.38 -8.81 22.94
C PHE A 499 17.24 -8.71 24.21
N GLN A 500 18.13 -7.71 24.33
CA GLN A 500 18.95 -7.49 25.52
C GLN A 500 18.25 -6.70 26.64
N GLN A 501 17.06 -6.12 26.39
CA GLN A 501 16.31 -5.42 27.44
C GLN A 501 15.79 -6.38 28.53
N GLU A 502 16.17 -6.11 29.78
CA GLU A 502 15.85 -6.92 30.98
C GLU A 502 14.37 -7.31 31.09
N ARG A 503 13.44 -6.44 30.66
CA ARG A 503 11.99 -6.69 30.75
C ARG A 503 11.56 -7.95 30.00
N PHE A 504 12.18 -8.28 28.86
CA PHE A 504 11.85 -9.46 28.07
C PHE A 504 12.40 -10.76 28.67
N LYS A 505 13.45 -10.66 29.50
CA LYS A 505 13.98 -11.80 30.28
C LYS A 505 13.13 -12.09 31.51
N THR A 506 12.59 -11.08 32.18
CA THR A 506 11.81 -11.24 33.42
C THR A 506 10.39 -11.77 33.26
N VAL A 507 9.78 -11.66 32.08
CA VAL A 507 8.37 -12.06 31.85
C VAL A 507 8.26 -13.50 31.30
N GLY A 508 9.39 -14.21 31.09
CA GLY A 508 9.38 -15.61 30.64
C GLY A 508 8.86 -15.84 29.21
N LEU A 509 8.81 -14.79 28.40
CA LEU A 509 8.30 -14.81 27.01
C LEU A 509 9.34 -15.30 25.98
N LEU A 510 10.60 -15.47 26.37
CA LEU A 510 11.63 -16.06 25.52
C LEU A 510 11.76 -17.54 25.88
N ASN A 511 11.28 -18.39 24.99
CA ASN A 511 11.64 -19.81 25.00
C ASN A 511 13.13 -19.91 24.61
N ASP A 512 13.92 -20.74 25.30
CA ASP A 512 15.38 -20.84 25.11
C ASP A 512 15.79 -21.13 23.64
N ASP A 513 14.87 -21.67 22.83
CA ASP A 513 15.04 -21.93 21.41
C ASP A 513 15.23 -20.65 20.54
N LEU A 514 14.65 -19.50 20.92
CA LEU A 514 14.79 -18.24 20.16
C LEU A 514 16.14 -17.55 20.39
N ILE A 515 16.72 -17.73 21.58
CA ILE A 515 18.08 -17.25 21.89
C ILE A 515 19.10 -18.00 21.01
N SER A 516 18.85 -19.29 20.74
CA SER A 516 19.70 -20.09 19.85
C SER A 516 19.68 -19.59 18.40
N TYR A 517 18.54 -19.08 17.91
CA TYR A 517 18.41 -18.52 16.55
C TYR A 517 19.24 -17.25 16.35
N SER A 518 19.37 -16.40 17.37
CA SER A 518 20.24 -15.21 17.33
C SER A 518 21.73 -15.56 17.37
N GLY A 519 22.10 -16.63 18.07
CA GLY A 519 23.49 -17.12 18.13
C GLY A 519 23.96 -17.77 16.83
N VAL A 520 23.06 -18.37 16.05
CA VAL A 520 23.39 -19.08 14.80
C VAL A 520 23.54 -18.14 13.59
N LYS A 521 22.94 -16.94 13.60
CA LYS A 521 23.10 -15.95 12.50
C LYS A 521 24.13 -14.85 12.76
N ALA A 522 24.63 -14.72 13.98
CA ALA A 522 25.72 -13.79 14.29
C ALA A 522 27.10 -14.33 13.86
N TYR A 523 27.18 -15.61 13.49
CA TYR A 523 28.36 -16.27 12.94
C TYR A 523 27.92 -17.29 11.88
N ASP A 524 27.53 -16.82 10.70
CA ASP A 524 27.66 -17.52 9.41
C ASP A 524 27.63 -16.51 8.25
#